data_AF-A0A2B9DIU1-F1
#
_entry.id   AF-A0A2B9DIU1-F1
#
_cell.length_a   1.000
_cell.length_b   1.000
_cell.length_c   1.000
_cell.angle_alpha   90.00
_cell.angle_beta   90.00
_cell.angle_gamma   90.00
#
_symmetry.space_group_name_H-M   'P 1'
#
loop_
_entity.id
_entity.type
_entity.pdbx_description
1 polymer ?
#
loop_
_entity_poly.entity_id
_entity_poly.type
_entity_poly.pdbx_seq_one_letter_code
_entity_poly.pdbx_strand_id
1 'polypeptide(L)'
;MTATPDHTITYSPTYCTCCHTSLDYEPVKGYRIRQVYDLPPIQIKVTEHKVEQKECPHCHAIQESSFPSTVSRPVQYGPNIKRLVPYLTHYQCLSLKRTKEFFQDCFGHSISEGTLINHTNSFSAQLQPFL
;
A
#
# COMPACT_ATOMS: atom_id res chain seq x y z
N MET A 1 22.77 4.15 -10.10
CA MET A 1 22.69 4.11 -8.63
C MET A 1 22.02 5.40 -8.18
N THR A 2 21.10 5.32 -7.22
CA THR A 2 20.45 6.50 -6.63
C THR A 2 21.42 7.23 -5.69
N ALA A 3 21.39 8.56 -5.70
CA ALA A 3 22.15 9.37 -4.73
C ALA A 3 21.48 9.39 -3.34
N THR A 4 20.21 9.01 -3.26
CA THR A 4 19.39 9.04 -2.05
C THR A 4 18.73 7.67 -1.84
N PRO A 5 19.47 6.66 -1.32
CA PRO A 5 18.87 5.37 -0.96
C PRO A 5 17.97 5.52 0.27
N ASP A 6 16.91 4.71 0.35
CA ASP A 6 15.98 4.73 1.50
C ASP A 6 16.68 4.35 2.81
N HIS A 7 17.63 3.40 2.73
CA HIS A 7 18.44 2.95 3.85
C HIS A 7 19.89 2.71 3.40
N THR A 8 20.86 2.99 4.29
CA THR A 8 22.28 2.71 4.06
C THR A 8 22.80 1.80 5.17
N ILE A 9 23.37 0.66 4.80
CA ILE A 9 24.05 -0.25 5.72
C ILE A 9 25.53 -0.23 5.38
N THR A 10 26.37 0.06 6.38
CA THR A 10 27.83 0.07 6.22
C THR A 10 28.42 -1.20 6.82
N TYR A 11 29.26 -1.88 6.04
CA TYR A 11 30.00 -3.05 6.49
C TYR A 11 31.47 -2.68 6.67
N SER A 12 31.91 -2.58 7.92
CA SER A 12 33.29 -2.23 8.26
C SER A 12 34.11 -3.49 8.56
N PRO A 13 35.33 -3.62 8.01
CA PRO A 13 36.23 -4.69 8.42
C PRO A 13 36.72 -4.41 9.84
N THR A 14 36.68 -5.42 10.72
CA THR A 14 37.18 -5.30 12.10
C THR A 14 38.62 -5.76 12.24
N TYR A 15 39.10 -6.63 11.35
CA TYR A 15 40.47 -7.15 11.36
C TYR A 15 41.07 -7.21 9.96
N CYS A 16 42.37 -7.00 9.88
CA CYS A 16 43.14 -7.25 8.66
C CYS A 16 43.17 -8.75 8.35
N THR A 17 42.77 -9.15 7.14
CA THR A 17 42.76 -10.56 6.71
C THR A 17 44.16 -11.16 6.55
N CYS A 18 45.21 -10.35 6.50
CA CYS A 18 46.59 -10.80 6.36
C CYS A 18 47.28 -11.03 7.72
N CYS A 19 47.19 -10.06 8.64
CA CYS A 19 47.93 -10.07 9.91
C CYS A 19 47.06 -10.04 11.17
N HIS A 20 45.73 -10.03 11.02
CA HIS A 20 44.75 -10.01 12.13
C HIS A 20 44.86 -8.81 13.08
N THR A 21 45.53 -7.73 12.68
CA THR A 21 45.51 -6.46 13.40
C THR A 21 44.09 -5.90 13.39
N SER A 22 43.60 -5.40 14.54
CA SER A 22 42.31 -4.73 14.63
C SER A 22 42.30 -3.44 13.80
N LEU A 23 41.18 -3.19 13.14
CA LEU A 23 40.91 -2.02 12.30
C LEU A 23 39.82 -1.12 12.89
N ASP A 24 39.34 -1.41 14.10
CA ASP A 24 38.16 -0.75 14.71
C ASP A 24 38.36 0.77 14.89
N TYR A 25 39.60 1.21 15.01
CA TYR A 25 39.97 2.62 15.21
C TYR A 25 40.65 3.25 13.98
N GLU A 26 40.82 2.51 12.89
CA GLU A 26 41.46 3.01 11.68
C GLU A 26 40.49 3.88 10.85
N PRO A 27 40.96 4.97 10.21
CA PRO A 27 40.10 5.83 9.41
C PRO A 27 39.65 5.15 8.11
N VAL A 28 38.39 5.37 7.73
CA VAL A 28 37.85 4.88 6.45
C VAL A 28 38.52 5.60 5.28
N LYS A 29 39.13 4.83 4.37
CA LYS A 29 39.82 5.38 3.17
C LYS A 29 38.90 5.56 1.95
N GLY A 30 37.77 4.89 1.91
CA GLY A 30 36.82 4.98 0.80
C GLY A 30 35.79 3.86 0.82
N TYR A 31 34.82 3.95 -0.09
CA TYR A 31 33.71 2.99 -0.19
C TYR A 31 33.62 2.38 -1.58
N ARG A 32 33.34 1.08 -1.63
CA ARG A 32 32.80 0.42 -2.83
C ARG A 32 31.32 0.21 -2.61
N ILE A 33 30.49 0.94 -3.35
CA ILE A 33 29.04 0.98 -3.09
C ILE A 33 28.31 0.01 -4.04
N ARG A 34 27.31 -0.69 -3.49
CA ARG A 34 26.32 -1.49 -4.22
C ARG A 34 24.93 -1.13 -3.68
N GLN A 35 23.92 -1.18 -4.54
CA GLN A 35 22.54 -0.92 -4.16
C GLN A 35 21.68 -2.11 -4.58
N VAL A 36 20.82 -2.55 -3.67
CA VAL A 36 19.79 -3.54 -3.95
C VAL A 36 18.49 -2.77 -4.09
N TYR A 37 17.86 -2.89 -5.26
CA TYR A 37 16.51 -2.38 -5.50
C TYR A 37 15.57 -3.55 -5.27
N ASP A 38 14.73 -3.43 -4.25
CA ASP A 38 13.77 -4.45 -3.88
C ASP A 38 12.38 -3.84 -3.73
N LEU A 39 11.36 -4.66 -3.86
CA LEU A 39 9.97 -4.26 -3.68
C LEU A 39 9.52 -4.72 -2.29
N PRO A 40 9.33 -3.79 -1.32
CA PRO A 40 8.79 -4.19 -0.03
C PRO A 40 7.37 -4.77 -0.20
N PRO A 41 6.87 -5.56 0.76
CA PRO A 41 5.51 -6.10 0.71
C PRO A 41 4.49 -4.98 0.47
N ILE A 42 3.74 -5.07 -0.63
CA ILE A 42 2.66 -4.13 -0.93
C ILE A 42 1.40 -4.63 -0.19
N GLN A 43 0.84 -3.81 0.69
CA GLN A 43 -0.29 -4.20 1.54
C GLN A 43 -1.49 -3.28 1.37
N ILE A 44 -2.70 -3.84 1.46
CA ILE A 44 -3.92 -3.05 1.59
C ILE A 44 -4.05 -2.59 3.04
N LYS A 45 -4.06 -1.27 3.24
CA LYS A 45 -4.34 -0.67 4.54
C LYS A 45 -5.85 -0.54 4.75
N VAL A 46 -6.37 -1.21 5.77
CA VAL A 46 -7.77 -1.08 6.22
C VAL A 46 -7.84 -0.05 7.34
N THR A 47 -8.73 0.93 7.21
CA THR A 47 -9.04 1.90 8.27
C THR A 47 -10.49 1.66 8.72
N GLU A 48 -10.67 1.26 9.97
CA GLU A 48 -11.99 1.07 10.56
C GLU A 48 -12.51 2.42 11.08
N HIS A 49 -13.64 2.87 10.55
CA HIS A 49 -14.33 4.06 11.05
C HIS A 49 -15.40 3.62 12.03
N LYS A 50 -15.40 4.19 13.24
CA LYS A 50 -16.41 3.94 14.28
C LYS A 50 -17.13 5.22 14.63
N VAL A 51 -18.42 5.09 14.90
CA VAL A 51 -19.22 6.10 15.58
C VAL A 51 -19.56 5.55 16.96
N GLU A 52 -19.35 6.36 18.00
CA GLU A 52 -19.71 5.96 19.35
C GLU A 52 -21.22 6.09 19.55
N GLN A 53 -21.80 5.13 20.26
CA GLN A 53 -23.16 5.20 20.76
C GLN A 53 -23.11 5.46 22.26
N LYS A 54 -23.79 6.52 22.73
CA LYS A 54 -23.85 6.89 24.15
C LYS A 54 -25.29 7.06 24.58
N GLU A 55 -25.64 6.49 25.73
CA GLU A 55 -26.94 6.67 26.33
C GLU A 55 -26.99 7.99 27.12
N CYS A 56 -28.04 8.79 26.90
CA CYS A 56 -28.30 9.98 27.71
C CYS A 56 -28.76 9.56 29.12
N PRO A 57 -28.09 9.99 30.21
CA PRO A 57 -28.44 9.57 31.58
C PRO A 57 -29.79 10.10 32.08
N HIS A 58 -30.39 11.08 31.38
CA HIS A 58 -31.65 11.69 31.78
C HIS A 58 -32.87 11.07 31.06
N CYS A 59 -32.79 10.87 29.75
CA CYS A 59 -33.91 10.36 28.93
C CYS A 59 -33.69 8.96 28.38
N HIS A 60 -32.53 8.34 28.65
CA HIS A 60 -32.15 7.00 28.20
C HIS A 60 -32.11 6.82 26.67
N ALA A 61 -32.15 7.91 25.90
CA ALA A 61 -32.01 7.86 24.45
C ALA A 61 -30.56 7.61 24.05
N ILE A 62 -30.33 6.69 23.11
CA ILE A 62 -29.03 6.46 22.48
C ILE A 62 -28.73 7.58 21.48
N GLN A 63 -27.60 8.24 21.65
CA GLN A 63 -27.07 9.26 20.75
C GLN A 63 -25.88 8.70 19.99
N GLU A 64 -25.79 9.03 18.70
CA GLU A 64 -24.64 8.70 17.86
C GLU A 64 -24.35 9.83 16.87
N SER A 65 -23.09 9.94 16.47
CA SER A 65 -22.69 10.79 15.35
C SER A 65 -22.92 10.07 14.02
N SER A 66 -23.12 10.83 12.94
CA SER A 66 -23.11 10.30 11.58
C SER A 66 -21.69 10.07 11.07
N PHE A 67 -21.51 9.07 10.21
CA PHE A 67 -20.28 8.93 9.44
C PHE A 67 -20.10 10.11 8.47
N PRO A 68 -18.85 10.51 8.16
CA PRO A 68 -18.58 11.44 7.06
C PRO A 68 -19.14 10.90 5.74
N SER A 69 -19.56 11.78 4.82
CA SER A 69 -20.12 11.39 3.51
C SER A 69 -19.17 10.52 2.67
N THR A 70 -17.86 10.62 2.91
CA THR A 70 -16.83 9.80 2.26
C THR A 70 -16.82 8.35 2.74
N VAL A 71 -17.45 8.03 3.87
CA VAL A 71 -17.59 6.69 4.45
C VAL A 71 -19.06 6.29 4.37
N SER A 72 -19.50 5.90 3.17
CA SER A 72 -20.92 5.69 2.85
C SER A 72 -21.34 4.23 2.83
N ARG A 73 -20.38 3.29 2.90
CA ARG A 73 -20.66 1.85 2.87
C ARG A 73 -19.90 1.14 4.00
N PRO A 74 -20.45 0.04 4.56
CA PRO A 74 -19.75 -0.76 5.57
C PRO A 74 -18.36 -1.23 5.11
N VAL A 75 -18.23 -1.57 3.82
CA VAL A 75 -16.95 -1.86 3.17
C VAL A 75 -16.88 -1.07 1.87
N GLN A 76 -15.78 -0.34 1.67
CA GLN A 76 -15.52 0.40 0.45
C GLN A 76 -14.03 0.47 0.14
N TYR A 77 -13.69 0.41 -1.14
CA TYR A 77 -12.32 0.54 -1.60
C TYR A 77 -11.90 2.00 -1.73
N GLY A 78 -10.67 2.29 -1.28
CA GLY A 78 -10.04 3.60 -1.39
C GLY A 78 -9.66 3.97 -2.83
N PRO A 79 -9.28 5.25 -3.07
CA PRO A 79 -9.00 5.76 -4.42
C PRO A 79 -7.87 5.01 -5.13
N ASN A 80 -6.85 4.54 -4.42
CA ASN A 80 -5.71 3.83 -5.03
C ASN A 80 -6.14 2.49 -5.64
N ILE A 81 -6.95 1.71 -4.92
CA ILE A 81 -7.49 0.44 -5.45
C ILE A 81 -8.44 0.72 -6.63
N LYS A 82 -9.32 1.72 -6.49
CA LYS A 82 -10.24 2.12 -7.55
C LYS A 82 -9.55 2.55 -8.85
N ARG A 83 -8.32 3.08 -8.78
CA ARG A 83 -7.48 3.43 -9.94
C ARG A 83 -6.66 2.25 -10.45
N LEU A 84 -6.19 1.40 -9.56
CA LEU A 84 -5.40 0.22 -9.93
C LEU A 84 -6.24 -0.78 -10.75
N VAL A 85 -7.51 -0.97 -10.40
CA VAL A 85 -8.40 -1.90 -11.13
C VAL A 85 -8.47 -1.58 -12.63
N PRO A 86 -8.90 -0.38 -13.08
CA PRO A 86 -9.00 -0.08 -14.50
C PRO A 86 -7.63 -0.07 -15.20
N TYR A 87 -6.55 0.29 -14.49
CA TYR A 87 -5.20 0.14 -15.03
C TYR A 87 -4.86 -1.32 -15.35
N LEU A 88 -5.14 -2.23 -14.42
CA LEU A 88 -4.89 -3.65 -14.62
C LEU A 88 -5.79 -4.25 -15.71
N THR A 89 -7.08 -3.90 -15.73
CA THR A 89 -8.04 -4.51 -16.66
C THR A 89 -8.01 -3.91 -18.06
N HIS A 90 -7.85 -2.59 -18.21
CA HIS A 90 -7.93 -1.91 -19.51
C HIS A 90 -6.56 -1.58 -20.11
N TYR A 91 -5.61 -1.12 -19.29
CA TYR A 91 -4.29 -0.76 -19.81
C TYR A 91 -3.37 -1.97 -19.89
N GLN A 92 -3.34 -2.80 -18.85
CA GLN A 92 -2.56 -4.06 -18.83
C GLN A 92 -3.34 -5.26 -19.40
N CYS A 93 -4.59 -5.06 -19.80
CA CYS A 93 -5.45 -6.06 -20.44
C CYS A 93 -5.58 -7.39 -19.65
N LEU A 94 -5.54 -7.33 -18.32
CA LEU A 94 -5.78 -8.51 -17.48
C LEU A 94 -7.28 -8.84 -17.45
N SER A 95 -7.61 -10.12 -17.59
CA SER A 95 -8.98 -10.58 -17.39
C SER A 95 -9.42 -10.35 -15.94
N LEU A 96 -10.73 -10.30 -15.70
CA LEU A 96 -11.28 -10.14 -14.34
C LEU A 96 -10.76 -11.23 -13.40
N LYS A 97 -10.74 -12.48 -13.87
CA LYS A 97 -10.20 -13.63 -13.13
C LYS A 97 -8.74 -13.42 -12.74
N ARG A 98 -7.88 -13.04 -13.70
CA ARG A 98 -6.45 -12.80 -13.44
C ARG A 98 -6.21 -11.57 -12.56
N THR A 99 -7.09 -10.57 -12.66
CA THR A 99 -7.03 -9.40 -11.77
C THR A 99 -7.39 -9.78 -10.35
N LYS A 100 -8.41 -10.63 -10.15
CA LYS A 100 -8.74 -11.18 -8.83
C LYS A 100 -7.58 -12.00 -8.26
N GLU A 101 -6.98 -12.88 -9.05
CA GLU A 101 -5.78 -13.66 -8.68
C GLU A 101 -4.63 -12.73 -8.29
N PHE A 102 -4.36 -11.69 -9.09
CA PHE A 102 -3.34 -10.68 -8.77
C PHE A 102 -3.57 -10.02 -7.40
N PHE A 103 -4.81 -9.66 -7.06
CA PHE A 103 -5.10 -9.07 -5.74
C PHE A 103 -4.86 -10.06 -4.59
N GLN A 104 -5.17 -11.34 -4.81
CA GLN A 104 -4.91 -12.38 -3.83
C GLN A 104 -3.40 -12.62 -3.67
N ASP A 105 -2.67 -12.73 -4.77
CA ASP A 105 -1.26 -13.10 -4.77
C ASP A 105 -0.36 -11.95 -4.29
N CYS A 106 -0.65 -10.72 -4.71
CA CYS A 106 0.17 -9.55 -4.38
C CYS A 106 -0.24 -8.86 -3.08
N PHE A 107 -1.51 -8.92 -2.69
CA PHE A 107 -2.02 -8.19 -1.52
C PHE A 107 -2.63 -9.09 -0.45
N GLY A 108 -2.70 -10.41 -0.67
CA GLY A 108 -3.38 -11.33 0.25
C GLY A 108 -4.88 -11.09 0.37
N HIS A 109 -5.49 -10.36 -0.57
CA HIS A 109 -6.85 -9.84 -0.44
C HIS A 109 -7.76 -10.34 -1.57
N SER A 110 -8.92 -10.90 -1.19
CA SER A 110 -9.90 -11.38 -2.16
C SER A 110 -10.86 -10.26 -2.57
N ILE A 111 -10.85 -9.93 -3.85
CA ILE A 111 -11.79 -8.99 -4.47
C ILE A 111 -12.73 -9.75 -5.42
N SER A 112 -14.02 -9.41 -5.42
CA SER A 112 -14.99 -10.04 -6.32
C SER A 112 -14.93 -9.44 -7.72
N GLU A 113 -15.19 -10.24 -8.75
CA GLU A 113 -15.27 -9.74 -10.14
C GLU A 113 -16.35 -8.67 -10.29
N GLY A 114 -17.48 -8.80 -9.58
CA GLY A 114 -18.51 -7.76 -9.55
C GLY A 114 -17.99 -6.41 -9.01
N THR A 115 -17.08 -6.43 -8.03
CA THR A 115 -16.41 -5.20 -7.57
C THR A 115 -15.51 -4.62 -8.65
N LEU A 116 -14.74 -5.47 -9.35
CA LEU A 116 -13.86 -5.04 -10.43
C LEU A 116 -14.65 -4.34 -11.55
N ILE A 117 -15.76 -4.96 -11.98
CA ILE A 117 -16.69 -4.39 -12.98
C ILE A 117 -17.24 -3.05 -12.50
N ASN A 118 -17.70 -2.95 -11.25
CA ASN A 118 -18.23 -1.71 -10.70
C ASN A 118 -17.18 -0.58 -10.71
N HIS A 119 -15.91 -0.88 -10.45
CA HIS A 119 -14.83 0.11 -10.51
C HIS A 119 -14.50 0.54 -11.94
N THR A 120 -14.46 -0.40 -12.89
CA THR A 120 -14.37 -0.08 -14.32
C THR A 120 -15.50 0.82 -14.78
N ASN A 121 -16.75 0.52 -14.41
CA ASN A 121 -17.91 1.35 -14.78
C ASN A 121 -17.84 2.74 -14.15
N SER A 122 -17.44 2.82 -12.87
CA SER A 122 -17.26 4.10 -12.17
C SER A 122 -16.15 4.95 -12.80
N PHE A 123 -15.09 4.32 -13.30
CA PHE A 123 -14.02 4.99 -14.03
C PHE A 123 -14.49 5.47 -15.41
N SER A 124 -15.16 4.61 -16.17
CA SER A 124 -15.76 4.96 -17.47
C SER A 124 -16.73 6.15 -17.37
N ALA A 125 -17.56 6.18 -16.33
CA ALA A 125 -18.47 7.30 -16.07
C ALA A 125 -17.74 8.63 -15.86
N GLN A 126 -16.54 8.62 -15.27
CA GLN A 126 -15.72 9.84 -15.09
C GLN A 126 -15.07 10.32 -16.38
N LEU A 127 -14.96 9.46 -17.40
CA LEU A 127 -14.42 9.82 -18.71
C LEU A 127 -15.47 10.42 -19.65
N GLN A 128 -16.77 10.27 -19.36
CA GLN A 128 -17.86 10.80 -20.20
C GLN A 128 -17.73 12.29 -20.57
N PRO A 129 -17.26 13.19 -19.69
CA PRO A 129 -17.09 14.61 -20.07
C PRO A 129 -16.01 14.87 -21.13
N PHE A 130 -15.17 13.88 -21.45
CA PHE A 130 -14.05 14.00 -22.38
C PHE A 130 -14.26 13.26 -23.71
N LEU A 131 -15.40 12.57 -23.85
CA LEU A 131 -15.84 11.87 -25.06
C LEU A 131 -16.84 12.74 -25.82
#